data_AF-W5IIM7-F1
#
_entry.id   AF-W5IIM7-F1
#
_cell.length_a   1.000
_cell.length_b   1.000
_cell.length_c   1.000
_cell.angle_alpha   90.00
_cell.angle_beta   90.00
_cell.angle_gamma   90.00
#
_symmetry.space_group_name_H-M   'P 1'
#
loop_
_entity.id
_entity.type
_entity.pdbx_description
1 polymer ?
#
loop_
_entity_poly.entity_id
_entity_poly.type
_entity_poly.pdbx_seq_one_letter_code
_entity_poly.pdbx_strand_id
1 'polypeptide(L)'
;MPQYELKESAASLGSLINLYKITLGPRGKVTSRLVHSYSPQEQYPLGSDRYYNDRPNLFLDILDLLDGHDWEDTSSQKESAQVRTSPDQVGGEKTVHLRTLCERSLRKAADGSGNARRFKDARSLWNNIQSHASRGLVRPQDNPIVEVRRSHNWKRNQPFKDVPADPQAWLVISVYSRSNPRKDSFYAFRGLPATLEALSQSQDQTQSKNAAAFLRAMEDNADYPTYGQVAALLEDSNMIVFHNDASFSNWLRQQTRGSEEIFRETPVEVTVEPDPSLPEEDPSYLPPQSRLTVGRLAKILAQEN
;
A
#
# COMPACT_ATOMS: atom_id res chain seq x y z
N MET A 1 23.82 -8.36 -22.24
CA MET A 1 23.46 -7.90 -20.88
C MET A 1 24.74 -7.54 -20.13
N PRO A 2 24.74 -6.49 -19.30
CA PRO A 2 25.90 -6.14 -18.47
C PRO A 2 26.15 -7.23 -17.42
N GLN A 3 27.43 -7.54 -17.17
CA GLN A 3 27.85 -8.48 -16.12
C GLN A 3 28.47 -7.69 -14.96
N TYR A 4 27.95 -7.91 -13.75
CA TYR A 4 28.41 -7.25 -12.53
C TYR A 4 29.22 -8.23 -11.69
N GLU A 5 30.40 -7.80 -11.25
CA GLU A 5 31.26 -8.55 -10.35
C GLU A 5 31.62 -7.65 -9.15
N LEU A 6 31.15 -8.00 -7.95
CA LEU A 6 31.53 -7.30 -6.72
C LEU A 6 33.03 -7.48 -6.50
N LYS A 7 33.77 -6.37 -6.34
CA LYS A 7 35.21 -6.41 -6.10
C LYS A 7 35.56 -6.18 -4.65
N GLU A 8 34.86 -5.28 -3.98
CA GLU A 8 35.18 -4.92 -2.60
C GLU A 8 33.95 -4.35 -1.89
N SER A 9 33.86 -4.57 -0.58
CA SER A 9 32.81 -4.03 0.27
C SER A 9 33.45 -3.46 1.53
N ALA A 10 33.11 -2.22 1.86
CA ALA A 10 33.58 -1.55 3.07
C ALA A 10 32.37 -1.04 3.86
N ALA A 11 32.32 -1.39 5.15
CA ALA A 11 31.35 -0.84 6.08
C ALA A 11 31.93 0.43 6.72
N SER A 12 31.21 1.55 6.62
CA SER A 12 31.59 2.81 7.27
C SER A 12 30.37 3.35 8.03
N LEU A 13 30.47 3.44 9.36
CA LEU A 13 29.50 4.10 10.24
C LEU A 13 28.02 3.78 9.91
N GLY A 14 27.68 2.49 9.79
CA GLY A 14 26.31 2.02 9.55
C GLY A 14 25.87 1.97 8.08
N SER A 15 26.73 2.40 7.15
CA SER A 15 26.49 2.32 5.71
C SER A 15 27.41 1.31 5.03
N LEU A 16 26.92 0.67 3.96
CA LEU A 16 27.70 -0.26 3.13
C LEU A 16 28.10 0.45 1.83
N ILE A 17 29.41 0.54 1.60
CA ILE A 17 30.00 1.07 0.37
C ILE A 17 30.57 -0.12 -0.40
N ASN A 18 30.00 -0.40 -1.57
CA ASN A 18 30.39 -1.52 -2.42
C ASN A 18 31.05 -1.02 -3.70
N LEU A 19 32.19 -1.60 -4.06
CA LEU A 19 32.89 -1.36 -5.32
C LEU A 19 32.61 -2.50 -6.29
N TYR A 20 31.95 -2.21 -7.41
CA TYR A 20 31.66 -3.19 -8.45
C TYR A 20 32.50 -2.95 -9.70
N LYS A 21 32.93 -4.04 -10.31
CA LYS A 21 33.47 -4.07 -11.67
C LYS A 21 32.36 -4.46 -12.64
N ILE A 22 32.14 -3.65 -13.65
CA ILE A 22 31.05 -3.80 -14.61
C ILE A 22 31.63 -4.03 -15.99
N THR A 23 31.20 -5.09 -16.67
CA THR A 23 31.58 -5.38 -18.06
C THR A 23 30.39 -5.11 -18.98
N LEU A 24 30.51 -4.11 -19.85
CA LEU A 24 29.45 -3.68 -20.76
C LEU A 24 29.65 -4.28 -22.16
N GLY A 25 28.75 -5.19 -22.53
CA GLY A 25 28.61 -5.74 -23.87
C GLY A 25 29.72 -6.72 -24.32
N PRO A 26 29.54 -7.39 -25.47
CA PRO A 26 30.46 -8.45 -25.93
C PRO A 26 31.84 -7.95 -26.35
N ARG A 27 32.05 -6.62 -26.48
CA ARG A 27 33.36 -6.00 -26.75
C ARG A 27 33.97 -5.31 -25.51
N GLY A 28 33.40 -5.55 -24.33
CA GLY A 28 34.03 -5.38 -23.01
C GLY A 28 34.64 -4.02 -22.73
N LYS A 29 33.83 -2.96 -22.56
CA LYS A 29 34.26 -1.83 -21.73
C LYS A 29 34.09 -2.22 -20.27
N VAL A 30 35.20 -2.18 -19.53
CA VAL A 30 35.24 -2.53 -18.11
C VAL A 30 35.42 -1.25 -17.31
N THR A 31 34.47 -0.95 -16.43
CA THR A 31 34.52 0.21 -15.52
C THR A 31 34.31 -0.24 -14.07
N SER A 32 34.91 0.48 -13.12
CA SER A 32 34.73 0.24 -11.68
C SER A 32 33.93 1.40 -11.08
N ARG A 33 32.87 1.11 -10.33
CA ARG A 33 31.99 2.13 -9.73
C ARG A 33 31.77 1.87 -8.24
N LEU A 34 31.86 2.93 -7.44
CA LEU A 34 31.56 2.94 -6.02
C LEU A 34 30.07 3.21 -5.83
N VAL A 35 29.38 2.33 -5.10
CA VAL A 35 27.93 2.40 -4.85
C VAL A 35 27.70 2.48 -3.35
N HIS A 36 26.89 3.46 -2.93
CA HIS A 36 26.44 3.60 -1.55
C HIS A 36 25.06 2.98 -1.39
N SER A 37 24.92 2.04 -0.46
CA SER A 37 23.64 1.41 -0.15
C SER A 37 23.12 1.97 1.17
N TYR A 38 22.04 2.74 1.10
CA TYR A 38 21.35 3.30 2.26
C TYR A 38 20.66 2.18 3.05
N SER A 39 20.78 2.22 4.38
CA SER A 39 20.08 1.27 5.24
C SER A 39 18.59 1.64 5.37
N PRO A 40 17.70 0.70 5.75
CA PRO A 40 16.27 0.98 5.92
C PRO A 40 15.92 2.09 6.93
N GLN A 41 16.87 2.51 7.77
CA GLN A 41 16.67 3.58 8.76
C GLN A 41 17.26 4.94 8.32
N GLU A 42 17.91 5.01 7.16
CA GLU A 42 18.61 6.20 6.68
C GLU A 42 17.70 7.06 5.80
N GLN A 43 17.46 8.32 6.18
CA GLN A 43 16.65 9.25 5.40
C GLN A 43 17.48 9.89 4.28
N TYR A 44 16.89 9.94 3.09
CA TYR A 44 17.46 10.64 1.94
C TYR A 44 17.47 12.17 2.18
N PRO A 45 18.63 12.85 2.10
CA PRO A 45 18.70 14.28 2.41
C PRO A 45 18.16 15.11 1.23
N LEU A 46 16.86 15.45 1.28
CA LEU A 46 16.21 16.32 0.28
C LEU A 46 16.49 17.82 0.47
N GLY A 47 17.11 18.22 1.59
CA GLY A 47 17.27 19.63 1.97
C GLY A 47 18.33 20.41 1.20
N SER A 48 19.25 19.75 0.50
CA SER A 48 20.34 20.39 -0.25
C SER A 48 20.36 20.01 -1.73
N ASP A 49 19.35 19.27 -2.20
CA ASP A 49 19.43 18.61 -3.50
C ASP A 49 18.73 19.38 -4.63
N ARG A 50 19.31 19.15 -5.81
CA ARG A 50 19.28 19.81 -7.12
C ARG A 50 17.90 19.91 -7.80
N TYR A 51 16.82 19.68 -7.08
CA TYR A 51 15.44 19.62 -7.60
C TYR A 51 14.83 20.98 -7.93
N TYR A 52 15.41 22.07 -7.42
CA TYR A 52 14.82 23.41 -7.49
C TYR A 52 15.28 24.24 -8.68
N ASN A 53 16.49 24.03 -9.20
CA ASN A 53 17.08 24.91 -10.21
C ASN A 53 17.64 24.09 -11.39
N ASP A 54 16.89 24.09 -12.49
CA ASP A 54 17.38 24.02 -13.87
C ASP A 54 18.06 22.74 -14.40
N ARG A 55 17.39 21.56 -14.38
CA ARG A 55 17.65 20.51 -15.39
C ARG A 55 16.43 19.69 -15.85
N PRO A 56 16.46 19.15 -17.10
CA PRO A 56 15.32 18.51 -17.73
C PRO A 56 15.15 17.05 -17.28
N ASN A 57 13.90 16.68 -17.02
CA ASN A 57 13.38 15.33 -16.80
C ASN A 57 13.63 14.69 -15.43
N LEU A 58 12.96 15.26 -14.42
CA LEU A 58 12.57 14.68 -13.13
C LEU A 58 11.82 13.31 -13.22
N PHE A 59 11.63 12.79 -14.43
CA PHE A 59 10.67 11.75 -14.78
C PHE A 59 11.25 10.35 -14.94
N LEU A 60 12.56 10.26 -15.19
CA LEU A 60 13.24 8.97 -15.24
C LEU A 60 13.67 8.53 -13.84
N ASP A 61 14.00 9.49 -12.97
CA ASP A 61 14.58 9.21 -11.64
C ASP A 61 13.62 8.52 -10.66
N ILE A 62 12.30 8.74 -10.74
CA ILE A 62 11.33 8.15 -9.79
C ILE A 62 11.09 6.66 -10.07
N LEU A 63 11.06 6.25 -11.34
CA LEU A 63 10.93 4.84 -11.70
C LEU A 63 12.28 4.11 -11.59
N ASP A 64 13.38 4.77 -11.92
CA ASP A 64 14.73 4.21 -11.76
C ASP A 64 15.13 4.04 -10.27
N LEU A 65 14.60 4.87 -9.35
CA LEU A 65 14.70 4.66 -7.89
C LEU A 65 13.84 3.48 -7.39
N LEU A 66 12.67 3.28 -7.99
CA LEU A 66 11.74 2.20 -7.62
C LEU A 66 12.21 0.83 -8.16
N ASP A 67 12.93 0.82 -9.29
CA ASP A 67 13.43 -0.39 -9.95
C ASP A 67 14.95 -0.66 -9.75
N GLY A 68 15.68 0.25 -9.08
CA GLY A 68 17.08 0.04 -8.67
C GLY A 68 18.13 0.15 -9.78
N HIS A 69 17.98 1.09 -10.73
CA HIS A 69 18.95 1.35 -11.80
C HIS A 69 19.61 2.75 -11.75
N ASP A 70 20.89 2.83 -12.12
CA ASP A 70 21.74 4.05 -12.14
C ASP A 70 21.69 4.77 -13.51
N TRP A 71 21.58 6.11 -13.55
CA TRP A 71 21.84 6.90 -14.77
C TRP A 71 23.20 7.63 -14.75
N GLU A 72 23.84 7.76 -15.92
CA GLU A 72 25.13 8.43 -16.14
C GLU A 72 24.97 9.93 -16.45
N ASP A 73 25.55 10.78 -15.59
CA ASP A 73 25.58 12.23 -15.68
C ASP A 73 26.33 12.73 -16.94
N THR A 74 25.57 13.09 -17.99
CA THR A 74 26.12 13.79 -19.16
C THR A 74 25.79 15.26 -19.08
N SER A 75 26.56 15.99 -18.27
CA SER A 75 26.28 17.40 -18.09
C SER A 75 27.48 18.22 -17.60
N SER A 76 28.65 17.88 -18.10
CA SER A 76 29.79 18.78 -18.18
C SER A 76 29.55 19.81 -19.28
N GLN A 77 28.68 20.80 -19.03
CA GLN A 77 28.73 22.06 -19.77
C GLN A 77 28.32 23.23 -18.87
N LYS A 78 29.28 24.16 -18.78
CA LYS A 78 29.33 25.39 -18.00
C LYS A 78 28.06 26.23 -18.19
N GLU A 79 27.56 26.82 -17.11
CA GLU A 79 27.43 28.28 -17.03
C GLU A 79 27.15 28.74 -15.60
N SER A 80 27.99 29.65 -15.16
CA SER A 80 27.93 30.40 -13.92
C SER A 80 26.66 31.26 -13.86
N ALA A 81 25.79 31.00 -12.89
CA ALA A 81 24.77 31.95 -12.45
C ALA A 81 24.86 32.13 -10.94
N GLN A 82 25.09 33.38 -10.55
CA GLN A 82 25.23 33.85 -9.18
C GLN A 82 24.07 33.38 -8.30
N VAL A 83 24.41 32.75 -7.18
CA VAL A 83 23.50 32.52 -6.07
C VAL A 83 23.04 33.88 -5.54
N ARG A 84 21.86 34.33 -5.96
CA ARG A 84 21.12 35.38 -5.26
C ARG A 84 20.44 34.74 -4.05
N THR A 85 21.11 34.82 -2.91
CA THR A 85 20.47 34.61 -1.61
C THR A 85 19.52 35.78 -1.35
N SER A 86 18.22 35.56 -1.52
CA SER A 86 17.18 36.37 -0.86
C SER A 86 16.68 35.58 0.36
N PRO A 87 16.90 36.07 1.59
CA PRO A 87 16.65 35.33 2.82
C PRO A 87 15.20 35.49 3.33
N ASP A 88 14.20 35.32 2.47
CA ASP A 88 12.81 35.68 2.82
C ASP A 88 11.72 34.71 2.32
N GLN A 89 12.00 33.41 2.29
CA GLN A 89 10.95 32.37 2.22
C GLN A 89 11.33 31.13 3.05
N VAL A 90 11.38 31.29 4.37
CA VAL A 90 11.12 30.17 5.30
C VAL A 90 9.60 29.96 5.32
N GLY A 91 9.06 29.44 4.23
CA GLY A 91 7.67 29.02 4.11
C GLY A 91 7.61 27.51 4.32
N GLY A 92 6.71 27.05 5.19
CA GLY A 92 6.61 25.66 5.65
C GLY A 92 6.76 24.62 4.55
N GLU A 93 7.34 23.48 4.92
CA GLU A 93 7.56 22.32 4.06
C GLU A 93 6.35 22.06 3.15
N LYS A 94 6.48 22.39 1.87
CA LYS A 94 5.45 22.10 0.88
C LYS A 94 5.58 20.61 0.56
N THR A 95 4.77 19.78 1.22
CA THR A 95 4.64 18.36 0.88
C THR A 95 4.10 18.24 -0.54
N VAL A 96 4.77 17.44 -1.38
CA VAL A 96 4.34 17.16 -2.76
C VAL A 96 4.01 15.69 -2.85
N HIS A 97 2.77 15.37 -3.24
CA HIS A 97 2.28 14.00 -3.37
C HIS A 97 2.76 13.32 -4.65
N LEU A 98 2.90 11.98 -4.61
CA LEU A 98 3.35 11.19 -5.76
C LEU A 98 2.41 11.33 -6.96
N ARG A 99 1.09 11.37 -6.72
CA ARG A 99 0.08 11.64 -7.76
C ARG A 99 0.30 12.99 -8.44
N THR A 100 0.61 14.03 -7.67
CA THR A 100 0.90 15.37 -8.21
C THR A 100 2.17 15.34 -9.08
N LEU A 101 3.18 14.55 -8.72
CA LEU A 101 4.36 14.37 -9.56
C LEU A 101 4.00 13.66 -10.88
N CYS A 102 3.14 12.64 -10.84
CA CYS A 102 2.65 11.92 -12.02
C CYS A 102 1.78 12.80 -12.96
N GLU A 103 1.02 13.73 -12.40
CA GLU A 103 0.26 14.69 -13.21
C GLU A 103 1.17 15.72 -13.88
N ARG A 104 2.23 16.14 -13.19
CA ARG A 104 3.22 17.07 -13.74
C ARG A 104 4.00 16.46 -14.90
N SER A 105 4.35 15.17 -14.83
CA SER A 105 4.90 14.42 -15.98
C SER A 105 4.00 14.47 -17.17
N LEU A 106 2.73 14.15 -16.93
CA LEU A 106 1.77 13.99 -18.00
C LEU A 106 1.65 15.29 -18.79
N ARG A 107 1.58 16.43 -18.09
CA ARG A 107 1.58 17.75 -18.70
C ARG A 107 2.86 18.00 -19.50
N LYS A 108 4.04 17.75 -18.91
CA LYS A 108 5.33 17.93 -19.60
C LYS A 108 5.51 17.02 -20.82
N ALA A 109 5.00 15.80 -20.79
CA ALA A 109 5.01 14.88 -21.92
C ALA A 109 4.06 15.33 -23.03
N ALA A 110 2.90 15.90 -22.67
CA ALA A 110 1.92 16.44 -23.63
C ALA A 110 2.44 17.71 -24.33
N ASP A 111 3.18 18.57 -23.63
CA ASP A 111 3.76 19.81 -24.16
C ASP A 111 4.91 19.58 -25.17
N GLY A 112 5.38 18.35 -25.35
CA GLY A 112 6.37 17.99 -26.36
C GLY A 112 7.78 18.55 -26.13
N SER A 113 8.05 19.16 -24.97
CA SER A 113 9.37 19.72 -24.63
C SER A 113 10.31 18.63 -24.10
N GLY A 114 11.47 18.47 -24.73
CA GLY A 114 12.50 17.49 -24.35
C GLY A 114 12.37 16.13 -25.05
N ASN A 115 13.15 15.13 -24.61
CA ASN A 115 13.16 13.74 -25.11
C ASN A 115 11.82 12.97 -24.88
N ALA A 116 10.71 13.71 -24.74
CA ALA A 116 9.34 13.33 -24.38
C ALA A 116 8.69 12.32 -25.32
N ARG A 117 9.19 12.19 -26.56
CA ARG A 117 8.76 11.14 -27.52
C ARG A 117 8.98 9.71 -27.00
N ARG A 118 9.82 9.53 -25.97
CA ARG A 118 10.07 8.22 -25.33
C ARG A 118 9.00 7.82 -24.29
N PHE A 119 8.13 8.73 -23.85
CA PHE A 119 7.19 8.49 -22.74
C PHE A 119 5.74 8.40 -23.19
N LYS A 120 5.46 7.49 -24.14
CA LYS A 120 4.08 7.14 -24.52
C LYS A 120 3.22 6.72 -23.30
N ASP A 121 3.85 6.29 -22.21
CA ASP A 121 3.21 5.71 -21.02
C ASP A 121 2.93 6.71 -19.87
N ALA A 122 3.33 7.99 -20.00
CA ALA A 122 3.09 8.98 -18.94
C ALA A 122 1.58 9.25 -18.70
N ARG A 123 0.72 8.92 -19.67
CA ARG A 123 -0.75 9.08 -19.59
C ARG A 123 -1.41 8.11 -18.60
N SER A 124 -0.73 7.02 -18.28
CA SER A 124 -1.22 5.97 -17.38
C SER A 124 -0.32 5.77 -16.16
N LEU A 125 0.71 6.59 -15.97
CA LEU A 125 1.76 6.38 -14.97
C LEU A 125 1.20 6.21 -13.55
N TRP A 126 0.30 7.09 -13.12
CA TRP A 126 -0.33 6.98 -11.80
C TRP A 126 -1.11 5.66 -11.65
N ASN A 127 -1.93 5.33 -12.66
CA ASN A 127 -2.70 4.08 -12.67
C ASN A 127 -1.77 2.86 -12.63
N ASN A 128 -0.62 2.91 -13.31
CA ASN A 128 0.37 1.83 -13.32
C ASN A 128 1.02 1.66 -11.93
N ILE A 129 1.43 2.76 -11.28
CA ILE A 129 1.99 2.75 -9.92
C ILE A 129 0.96 2.19 -8.94
N GLN A 130 -0.26 2.73 -8.95
CA GLN A 130 -1.34 2.28 -8.08
C GLN A 130 -1.67 0.79 -8.30
N SER A 131 -1.72 0.35 -9.56
CA SER A 131 -1.95 -1.05 -9.93
C SER A 131 -0.79 -1.97 -9.54
N HIS A 132 0.45 -1.48 -9.55
CA HIS A 132 1.63 -2.24 -9.14
C HIS A 132 1.64 -2.40 -7.61
N ALA A 133 1.44 -1.29 -6.88
CA ALA A 133 1.35 -1.29 -5.43
C ALA A 133 0.22 -2.23 -4.95
N SER A 134 -0.99 -2.10 -5.49
CA SER A 134 -2.11 -2.97 -5.10
C SER A 134 -1.85 -4.45 -5.37
N ARG A 135 -1.29 -4.80 -6.54
CA ARG A 135 -0.93 -6.19 -6.88
C ARG A 135 0.12 -6.78 -5.94
N GLY A 136 1.05 -5.98 -5.44
CA GLY A 136 2.04 -6.42 -4.45
C GLY A 136 1.46 -6.69 -3.06
N LEU A 137 0.25 -6.19 -2.77
CA LEU A 137 -0.41 -6.32 -1.48
C LEU A 137 -1.44 -7.44 -1.40
N VAL A 138 -2.03 -7.82 -2.53
CA VAL A 138 -3.05 -8.87 -2.60
C VAL A 138 -2.40 -10.24 -2.40
N ARG A 139 -2.84 -10.98 -1.37
CA ARG A 139 -2.22 -12.25 -0.95
C ARG A 139 -3.24 -13.37 -0.77
N PRO A 140 -3.93 -13.79 -1.84
CA PRO A 140 -5.04 -14.72 -1.75
C PRO A 140 -4.64 -16.12 -1.29
N GLN A 141 -3.35 -16.46 -1.32
CA GLN A 141 -2.83 -17.77 -0.89
C GLN A 141 -2.31 -17.78 0.55
N ASP A 142 -2.24 -16.61 1.20
CA ASP A 142 -1.80 -16.54 2.60
C ASP A 142 -2.84 -17.15 3.53
N ASN A 143 -2.36 -17.74 4.62
CA ASN A 143 -3.24 -18.31 5.64
C ASN A 143 -4.04 -17.19 6.34
N PRO A 144 -5.32 -17.43 6.70
CA PRO A 144 -6.11 -16.45 7.41
C PRO A 144 -5.57 -16.20 8.82
N ILE A 145 -5.66 -14.96 9.28
CA ILE A 145 -5.16 -14.52 10.59
C ILE A 145 -6.29 -14.62 11.61
N VAL A 146 -6.49 -15.83 12.16
CA VAL A 146 -7.60 -16.14 13.08
C VAL A 146 -7.17 -16.29 14.55
N GLU A 147 -5.89 -16.56 14.78
CA GLU A 147 -5.30 -16.82 16.10
C GLU A 147 -4.93 -15.52 16.84
N VAL A 148 -5.92 -14.63 16.99
CA VAL A 148 -5.70 -13.26 17.50
C VAL A 148 -6.05 -13.07 18.99
N ARG A 149 -6.12 -14.17 19.77
CA ARG A 149 -6.49 -14.14 21.20
C ARG A 149 -5.27 -13.87 22.08
N ARG A 150 -5.45 -13.05 23.13
CA ARG A 150 -4.61 -12.74 24.32
C ARG A 150 -3.07 -12.76 24.19
N SER A 151 -2.45 -13.82 23.68
CA SER A 151 -0.99 -13.96 23.47
C SER A 151 -0.51 -13.36 22.14
N HIS A 152 -1.28 -13.49 21.06
CA HIS A 152 -0.97 -12.92 19.74
C HIS A 152 -2.13 -12.02 19.37
N ASN A 153 -2.02 -10.71 19.59
CA ASN A 153 -3.08 -9.77 19.24
C ASN A 153 -2.44 -8.48 18.73
N TRP A 154 -3.21 -7.64 18.03
CA TRP A 154 -2.64 -6.48 17.32
C TRP A 154 -1.99 -5.44 18.24
N LYS A 155 -2.30 -5.46 19.56
CA LYS A 155 -1.66 -4.58 20.56
C LYS A 155 -0.28 -5.08 20.98
N ARG A 156 -0.08 -6.38 21.10
CA ARG A 156 1.17 -7.00 21.55
C ARG A 156 2.05 -7.36 20.36
N ASN A 157 2.07 -8.64 19.99
CA ASN A 157 2.99 -9.23 19.01
C ASN A 157 2.23 -10.08 17.99
N GLN A 158 1.30 -9.46 17.24
CA GLN A 158 0.65 -10.15 16.13
C GLN A 158 1.62 -10.29 14.95
N PRO A 159 1.87 -11.51 14.44
CA PRO A 159 2.52 -11.68 13.15
C PRO A 159 1.76 -10.87 12.10
N PHE A 160 2.49 -10.13 11.23
CA PHE A 160 1.92 -9.22 10.22
C PHE A 160 1.37 -7.87 10.71
N LYS A 161 1.55 -7.51 11.99
CA LYS A 161 1.14 -6.18 12.51
C LYS A 161 1.65 -5.02 11.67
N ASP A 162 2.91 -5.05 11.27
CA ASP A 162 3.57 -3.97 10.52
C ASP A 162 3.59 -4.20 9.01
N VAL A 163 2.79 -5.16 8.53
CA VAL A 163 2.64 -5.45 7.10
C VAL A 163 1.47 -4.64 6.55
N PRO A 164 1.63 -3.96 5.39
CA PRO A 164 0.53 -3.26 4.73
C PRO A 164 -0.66 -4.19 4.48
N ALA A 165 -1.86 -3.71 4.77
CA ALA A 165 -3.07 -4.50 4.70
C ALA A 165 -3.44 -4.81 3.24
N ASP A 166 -3.83 -6.06 2.99
CA ASP A 166 -4.41 -6.47 1.71
C ASP A 166 -5.69 -5.66 1.42
N PRO A 167 -5.73 -4.88 0.32
CA PRO A 167 -6.88 -4.05 -0.01
C PRO A 167 -8.16 -4.85 -0.27
N GLN A 168 -8.06 -6.16 -0.51
CA GLN A 168 -9.15 -7.07 -0.79
C GLN A 168 -9.41 -8.05 0.37
N ALA A 169 -8.75 -7.92 1.52
CA ALA A 169 -9.05 -8.81 2.63
C ALA A 169 -10.44 -8.54 3.23
N TRP A 170 -10.98 -9.58 3.86
CA TRP A 170 -12.02 -9.45 4.88
C TRP A 170 -11.39 -9.08 6.21
N LEU A 171 -11.90 -8.01 6.81
CA LEU A 171 -11.58 -7.58 8.16
C LEU A 171 -12.78 -7.87 9.06
N VAL A 172 -12.61 -8.74 10.05
CA VAL A 172 -13.72 -9.20 10.91
C VAL A 172 -13.45 -8.79 12.35
N ILE A 173 -14.36 -8.02 12.94
CA ILE A 173 -14.22 -7.48 14.29
C ILE A 173 -15.38 -7.87 15.18
N SER A 174 -15.19 -7.69 16.48
CA SER A 174 -16.12 -8.00 17.55
C SER A 174 -16.48 -9.48 17.67
N VAL A 175 -15.70 -10.39 17.08
CA VAL A 175 -15.97 -11.83 17.21
C VAL A 175 -15.88 -12.26 18.68
N TYR A 176 -14.87 -11.80 19.39
CA TYR A 176 -14.54 -12.22 20.75
C TYR A 176 -14.93 -11.23 21.86
N SER A 177 -15.36 -10.02 21.52
CA SER A 177 -15.73 -8.97 22.49
C SER A 177 -17.24 -8.93 22.80
N ARG A 178 -18.06 -9.71 22.08
CA ARG A 178 -19.51 -9.76 22.25
C ARG A 178 -19.92 -10.34 23.59
N SER A 179 -20.99 -9.79 24.15
CA SER A 179 -21.57 -10.24 25.42
C SER A 179 -22.44 -11.51 25.24
N ASN A 180 -23.16 -11.59 24.13
CA ASN A 180 -23.99 -12.72 23.77
C ASN A 180 -23.77 -13.10 22.29
N PRO A 181 -23.00 -14.15 21.99
CA PRO A 181 -22.68 -14.53 20.61
C PRO A 181 -23.89 -14.91 19.74
N ARG A 182 -25.06 -15.17 20.33
CA ARG A 182 -26.30 -15.47 19.59
C ARG A 182 -27.12 -14.24 19.23
N LYS A 183 -26.97 -13.14 19.97
CA LYS A 183 -27.79 -11.93 19.80
C LYS A 183 -26.99 -10.76 19.27
N ASP A 184 -25.74 -10.64 19.67
CA ASP A 184 -24.89 -9.52 19.33
C ASP A 184 -24.24 -9.76 17.97
N SER A 185 -24.33 -8.75 17.09
CA SER A 185 -23.69 -8.77 15.78
C SER A 185 -22.17 -8.73 15.95
N PHE A 186 -21.44 -9.48 15.12
CA PHE A 186 -20.07 -9.10 14.77
C PHE A 186 -20.07 -8.40 13.42
N TYR A 187 -18.97 -7.73 13.06
CA TYR A 187 -18.89 -6.94 11.84
C TYR A 187 -17.86 -7.54 10.90
N ALA A 188 -18.19 -7.61 9.62
CA ALA A 188 -17.32 -8.10 8.56
C ALA A 188 -17.24 -7.06 7.44
N PHE A 189 -16.05 -6.54 7.19
CA PHE A 189 -15.80 -5.57 6.13
C PHE A 189 -15.02 -6.23 5.01
N ARG A 190 -15.52 -6.11 3.77
CA ARG A 190 -14.82 -6.56 2.57
C ARG A 190 -14.12 -5.39 1.93
N GLY A 191 -12.80 -5.50 1.88
CA GLY A 191 -11.95 -4.52 1.22
C GLY A 191 -11.64 -3.32 2.09
N LEU A 192 -10.38 -2.91 2.05
CA LEU A 192 -9.87 -1.80 2.83
C LEU A 192 -10.50 -0.45 2.44
N PRO A 193 -10.66 -0.09 1.15
CA PRO A 193 -11.29 1.17 0.76
C PRO A 193 -12.71 1.31 1.32
N ALA A 194 -13.58 0.31 1.11
CA ALA A 194 -14.95 0.32 1.62
C ALA A 194 -15.00 0.42 3.16
N THR A 195 -14.06 -0.24 3.86
CA THR A 195 -13.92 -0.12 5.32
C THR A 195 -13.60 1.31 5.73
N LEU A 196 -12.60 1.93 5.10
CA LEU A 196 -12.17 3.29 5.43
C LEU A 196 -13.23 4.33 5.04
N GLU A 197 -13.94 4.14 3.93
CA GLU A 197 -15.05 5.01 3.53
C GLU A 197 -16.17 4.99 4.57
N ALA A 198 -16.59 3.80 5.00
CA ALA A 198 -17.62 3.66 6.04
C ALA A 198 -17.18 4.33 7.36
N LEU A 199 -15.91 4.15 7.76
CA LEU A 199 -15.38 4.78 8.97
C LEU A 199 -15.19 6.30 8.84
N SER A 200 -14.88 6.80 7.64
CA SER A 200 -14.75 8.24 7.38
C SER A 200 -16.07 8.98 7.61
N GLN A 201 -17.20 8.27 7.47
CA GLN A 201 -18.55 8.78 7.68
C GLN A 201 -19.08 8.52 9.10
N SER A 202 -18.25 7.95 10.00
CA SER A 202 -18.66 7.65 11.37
C SER A 202 -18.87 8.93 12.19
N GLN A 203 -19.67 8.82 13.26
CA GLN A 203 -19.91 9.94 14.18
C GLN A 203 -18.70 10.25 15.07
N ASP A 204 -17.75 9.32 15.19
CA ASP A 204 -16.50 9.52 15.92
C ASP A 204 -15.54 10.36 15.07
N GLN A 205 -15.34 11.62 15.48
CA GLN A 205 -14.47 12.56 14.76
C GLN A 205 -13.02 12.09 14.64
N THR A 206 -12.51 11.31 15.61
CA THR A 206 -11.13 10.83 15.59
C THR A 206 -10.98 9.69 14.58
N GLN A 207 -11.88 8.70 14.65
CA GLN A 207 -11.89 7.60 13.68
C GLN A 207 -12.16 8.12 12.26
N SER A 208 -13.13 9.03 12.10
CA SER A 208 -13.45 9.65 10.81
C SER A 208 -12.24 10.36 10.19
N LYS A 209 -11.53 11.19 10.96
CA LYS A 209 -10.33 11.90 10.49
C LYS A 209 -9.20 10.95 10.12
N ASN A 210 -8.95 9.92 10.94
CA ASN A 210 -7.88 8.96 10.69
C ASN A 210 -8.18 8.10 9.46
N ALA A 211 -9.43 7.64 9.30
CA ALA A 211 -9.87 6.91 8.13
C ALA A 211 -9.75 7.74 6.84
N ALA A 212 -10.16 9.01 6.88
CA ALA A 212 -9.99 9.95 5.77
C ALA A 212 -8.51 10.21 5.44
N ALA A 213 -7.63 10.25 6.44
CA ALA A 213 -6.19 10.40 6.22
C ALA A 213 -5.59 9.18 5.51
N PHE A 214 -6.02 7.96 5.88
CA PHE A 214 -5.59 6.74 5.18
C PHE A 214 -6.10 6.69 3.74
N LEU A 215 -7.36 7.06 3.50
CA LEU A 215 -7.91 7.15 2.13
C LEU A 215 -7.07 8.09 1.26
N ARG A 216 -6.75 9.29 1.76
CA ARG A 216 -5.88 10.24 1.03
C ARG A 216 -4.49 9.69 0.80
N ALA A 217 -3.87 9.05 1.80
CA ALA A 217 -2.54 8.46 1.66
C ALA A 217 -2.52 7.38 0.56
N MET A 218 -3.56 6.55 0.49
CA MET A 218 -3.75 5.55 -0.56
C MET A 218 -3.96 6.21 -1.93
N GLU A 219 -4.80 7.24 -2.02
CA GLU A 219 -5.14 7.93 -3.28
C GLU A 219 -4.04 8.84 -3.83
N ASP A 220 -3.22 9.42 -2.97
CA ASP A 220 -2.23 10.42 -3.35
C ASP A 220 -0.81 9.84 -3.43
N ASN A 221 -0.52 8.79 -2.66
CA ASN A 221 0.82 8.22 -2.54
C ASN A 221 0.88 6.69 -2.69
N ALA A 222 -0.25 6.00 -2.91
CA ALA A 222 -0.32 4.54 -2.91
C ALA A 222 0.26 3.93 -1.61
N ASP A 223 0.09 4.66 -0.51
CA ASP A 223 0.54 4.26 0.83
C ASP A 223 -0.62 3.63 1.59
N TYR A 224 -0.49 2.34 1.90
CA TYR A 224 -1.56 1.53 2.48
C TYR A 224 -1.29 1.31 3.98
N PRO A 225 -2.30 1.47 4.84
CA PRO A 225 -2.11 1.25 6.27
C PRO A 225 -1.77 -0.22 6.56
N THR A 226 -1.02 -0.44 7.64
CA THR A 226 -0.72 -1.79 8.12
C THR A 226 -1.91 -2.41 8.84
N TYR A 227 -1.94 -3.73 8.94
CA TYR A 227 -3.00 -4.40 9.71
C TYR A 227 -3.06 -3.93 11.17
N GLY A 228 -1.92 -3.60 11.79
CA GLY A 228 -1.87 -3.03 13.13
C GLY A 228 -2.53 -1.65 13.21
N GLN A 229 -2.34 -0.80 12.20
CA GLN A 229 -2.99 0.51 12.11
C GLN A 229 -4.50 0.37 11.91
N VAL A 230 -4.92 -0.55 11.03
CA VAL A 230 -6.34 -0.85 10.80
C VAL A 230 -7.02 -1.39 12.06
N ALA A 231 -6.39 -2.33 12.77
CA ALA A 231 -6.92 -2.86 14.03
C ALA A 231 -7.02 -1.78 15.12
N ALA A 232 -6.07 -0.85 15.16
CA ALA A 232 -6.13 0.29 16.08
C ALA A 232 -7.26 1.26 15.71
N LEU A 233 -7.48 1.51 14.42
CA LEU A 233 -8.57 2.35 13.91
C LEU A 233 -9.95 1.76 14.22
N LEU A 234 -10.09 0.44 14.08
CA LEU A 234 -11.32 -0.31 14.40
C LEU A 234 -11.50 -0.60 15.90
N GLU A 235 -10.52 -0.20 16.73
CA GLU A 235 -10.49 -0.42 18.17
C GLU A 235 -10.61 -1.90 18.61
N ASP A 236 -10.34 -2.86 17.71
CA ASP A 236 -10.40 -4.29 18.01
C ASP A 236 -9.03 -4.94 17.96
N SER A 237 -8.46 -5.18 19.14
CA SER A 237 -7.18 -5.88 19.26
C SER A 237 -7.23 -7.33 18.80
N ASN A 238 -8.42 -7.94 18.67
CA ASN A 238 -8.62 -9.31 18.23
C ASN A 238 -9.34 -9.38 16.87
N MET A 239 -9.15 -8.36 16.01
CA MET A 239 -9.58 -8.38 14.62
C MET A 239 -9.02 -9.60 13.88
N ILE A 240 -9.86 -10.31 13.15
CA ILE A 240 -9.49 -11.47 12.32
C ILE A 240 -9.40 -11.03 10.85
N VAL A 241 -8.51 -11.65 10.08
CA VAL A 241 -8.31 -11.33 8.65
C VAL A 241 -8.44 -12.58 7.77
N PHE A 242 -9.11 -12.45 6.63
CA PHE A 242 -9.15 -13.47 5.57
C PHE A 242 -8.80 -12.85 4.22
N HIS A 243 -7.95 -13.49 3.43
CA HIS A 243 -7.45 -12.93 2.16
C HIS A 243 -8.33 -13.25 0.94
N ASN A 244 -9.39 -14.05 1.12
CA ASN A 244 -10.33 -14.39 0.05
C ASN A 244 -11.66 -14.94 0.63
N ASP A 245 -12.70 -14.96 -0.19
CA ASP A 245 -14.07 -15.37 0.18
C ASP A 245 -14.15 -16.87 0.56
N ALA A 246 -13.35 -17.72 -0.07
CA ALA A 246 -13.30 -19.15 0.20
C ALA A 246 -12.78 -19.47 1.62
N SER A 247 -11.71 -18.80 2.05
CA SER A 247 -11.10 -18.96 3.38
C SER A 247 -12.05 -18.45 4.47
N PHE A 248 -12.73 -17.33 4.23
CA PHE A 248 -13.70 -16.78 5.17
C PHE A 248 -14.93 -17.68 5.30
N SER A 249 -15.52 -18.09 4.18
CA SER A 249 -16.70 -18.97 4.17
C SER A 249 -16.42 -20.34 4.82
N ASN A 250 -15.24 -20.92 4.55
CA ASN A 250 -14.80 -22.17 5.18
C ASN A 250 -14.66 -22.02 6.69
N TRP A 251 -14.06 -20.92 7.15
CA TRP A 251 -13.94 -20.65 8.58
C TRP A 251 -15.31 -20.48 9.25
N LEU A 252 -16.24 -19.72 8.66
CA LEU A 252 -17.61 -19.59 9.20
C LEU A 252 -18.31 -20.96 9.32
N ARG A 253 -18.17 -21.82 8.31
CA ARG A 253 -18.72 -23.19 8.32
C ARG A 253 -18.09 -24.07 9.40
N GLN A 254 -16.80 -23.90 9.67
CA GLN A 254 -16.11 -24.64 10.73
C GLN A 254 -16.58 -24.17 12.12
N GLN A 255 -16.64 -22.85 12.36
CA GLN A 255 -17.04 -22.30 13.66
C GLN A 255 -18.48 -22.71 14.01
N THR A 256 -19.41 -22.64 13.06
CA THR A 256 -20.82 -23.01 13.28
C THR A 256 -21.06 -24.48 13.63
N ARG A 257 -20.06 -25.37 13.46
CA ARG A 257 -20.17 -26.80 13.77
C ARG A 257 -19.66 -27.19 15.16
N GLY A 258 -18.94 -26.31 15.87
CA GLY A 258 -18.27 -26.72 17.10
C GLY A 258 -17.70 -25.63 17.99
N SER A 259 -17.92 -24.34 17.69
CA SER A 259 -17.48 -23.23 18.54
C SER A 259 -18.64 -22.63 19.35
N GLU A 260 -18.32 -22.11 20.53
CA GLU A 260 -19.25 -21.31 21.36
C GLU A 260 -19.30 -19.83 20.95
N GLU A 261 -18.38 -19.37 20.10
CA GLU A 261 -18.26 -17.97 19.71
C GLU A 261 -19.11 -17.62 18.49
N ILE A 262 -19.40 -18.56 17.60
CA ILE A 262 -20.21 -18.29 16.40
C ILE A 262 -21.19 -19.43 16.15
N PHE A 263 -22.47 -19.06 16.10
CA PHE A 263 -23.58 -19.93 15.74
C PHE A 263 -24.07 -19.60 14.34
N ARG A 264 -24.84 -20.51 13.75
CA ARG A 264 -25.38 -20.31 12.40
C ARG A 264 -26.33 -19.11 12.34
N GLU A 265 -27.05 -18.87 13.42
CA GLU A 265 -28.02 -17.79 13.61
C GLU A 265 -27.39 -16.50 14.11
N THR A 266 -26.09 -16.52 14.48
CA THR A 266 -25.38 -15.32 14.91
C THR A 266 -25.54 -14.21 13.87
N PRO A 267 -26.02 -13.02 14.26
CA PRO A 267 -26.12 -11.91 13.34
C PRO A 267 -24.71 -11.42 12.96
N VAL A 268 -24.59 -10.99 11.70
CA VAL A 268 -23.39 -10.37 11.15
C VAL A 268 -23.81 -9.13 10.36
N GLU A 269 -23.12 -8.04 10.61
CA GLU A 269 -23.23 -6.80 9.85
C GLU A 269 -22.08 -6.75 8.86
N VAL A 270 -22.42 -6.67 7.59
CA VAL A 270 -21.51 -6.83 6.47
C VAL A 270 -21.43 -5.52 5.73
N THR A 271 -20.22 -5.03 5.50
CA THR A 271 -19.95 -3.86 4.65
C THR A 271 -19.07 -4.29 3.50
N VAL A 272 -19.51 -4.08 2.26
CA VAL A 272 -18.73 -4.43 1.06
C VAL A 272 -18.81 -3.32 0.03
N GLU A 273 -17.88 -3.31 -0.92
CA GLU A 273 -18.12 -2.67 -2.21
C GLU A 273 -18.97 -3.65 -3.06
N PRO A 274 -20.20 -3.29 -3.49
CA PRO A 274 -21.03 -4.19 -4.26
C PRO A 274 -20.39 -4.53 -5.60
N ASP A 275 -20.51 -5.78 -6.03
CA ASP A 275 -20.09 -6.18 -7.38
C ASP A 275 -21.03 -5.54 -8.42
N PRO A 276 -20.55 -4.63 -9.27
CA PRO A 276 -21.38 -3.96 -10.28
C PRO A 276 -21.83 -4.91 -11.41
N SER A 277 -21.26 -6.12 -11.50
CA SER A 277 -21.63 -7.12 -12.50
C SER A 277 -22.82 -7.99 -12.09
N LEU A 278 -23.16 -8.00 -10.79
CA LEU A 278 -24.28 -8.78 -10.25
C LEU A 278 -25.55 -7.92 -10.17
N PRO A 279 -26.72 -8.42 -10.64
CA PRO A 279 -27.99 -7.74 -10.43
C PRO A 279 -28.41 -7.82 -8.95
N GLU A 280 -29.14 -6.84 -8.45
CA GLU A 280 -29.57 -6.79 -7.03
C GLU A 280 -30.45 -7.98 -6.61
N GLU A 281 -31.11 -8.62 -7.56
CA GLU A 281 -31.95 -9.81 -7.34
C GLU A 281 -31.14 -11.11 -7.22
N ASP A 282 -29.84 -11.08 -7.56
CA ASP A 282 -28.98 -12.26 -7.48
C ASP A 282 -28.86 -12.72 -6.02
N PRO A 283 -29.09 -14.01 -5.71
CA PRO A 283 -28.91 -14.54 -4.37
C PRO A 283 -27.50 -14.36 -3.80
N SER A 284 -26.46 -14.16 -4.63
CA SER A 284 -25.09 -13.87 -4.17
C SER A 284 -24.81 -12.36 -3.99
N TYR A 285 -25.71 -11.48 -4.43
CA TYR A 285 -25.51 -10.04 -4.32
C TYR A 285 -25.47 -9.59 -2.85
N LEU A 286 -24.45 -8.79 -2.51
CA LEU A 286 -24.31 -8.13 -1.23
C LEU A 286 -24.42 -6.62 -1.43
N PRO A 287 -25.48 -5.96 -0.93
CA PRO A 287 -25.55 -4.50 -0.94
C PRO A 287 -24.48 -3.91 -0.01
N PRO A 288 -24.16 -2.60 -0.17
CA PRO A 288 -23.01 -1.97 0.50
C PRO A 288 -22.99 -2.19 2.01
N GLN A 289 -24.17 -2.24 2.62
CA GLN A 289 -24.38 -2.59 4.01
C GLN A 289 -25.51 -3.61 4.10
N SER A 290 -25.26 -4.70 4.81
CA SER A 290 -26.21 -5.80 4.98
C SER A 290 -26.20 -6.31 6.41
N ARG A 291 -27.38 -6.68 6.93
CA ARG A 291 -27.48 -7.46 8.17
C ARG A 291 -28.01 -8.85 7.87
N LEU A 292 -27.20 -9.86 8.14
CA LEU A 292 -27.46 -11.26 7.78
C LEU A 292 -27.18 -12.17 8.97
N THR A 293 -27.53 -13.45 8.84
CA THR A 293 -27.02 -14.50 9.73
C THR A 293 -25.73 -15.09 9.15
N VAL A 294 -24.83 -15.57 10.00
CA VAL A 294 -23.60 -16.28 9.57
C VAL A 294 -23.88 -17.39 8.55
N GLY A 295 -24.93 -18.19 8.78
CA GLY A 295 -25.30 -19.26 7.86
C GLY A 295 -25.74 -18.79 6.47
N ARG A 296 -26.23 -17.54 6.36
CA ARG A 296 -26.58 -16.93 5.06
C ARG A 296 -25.34 -16.36 4.39
N LEU A 297 -24.50 -15.63 5.14
CA LEU A 297 -23.23 -15.12 4.63
C LEU A 297 -22.33 -16.24 4.09
N ALA A 298 -22.15 -17.32 4.84
CA ALA A 298 -21.33 -18.47 4.42
C ALA A 298 -21.90 -19.26 3.23
N LYS A 299 -23.17 -19.04 2.87
CA LYS A 299 -23.78 -19.58 1.64
C LYS A 299 -23.48 -18.67 0.46
N ILE A 300 -23.70 -17.37 0.62
CA ILE A 300 -23.43 -16.34 -0.40
C ILE A 300 -21.97 -16.45 -0.85
N LEU A 301 -21.03 -16.36 0.09
CA LEU A 301 -19.58 -16.38 -0.18
C LEU A 301 -19.05 -17.71 -0.74
N ALA A 302 -19.85 -18.77 -0.70
CA ALA A 302 -19.44 -20.08 -1.20
C ALA A 302 -19.97 -20.39 -2.60
N GLN A 303 -20.84 -19.54 -3.15
CA GLN A 303 -21.35 -19.65 -4.52
C GLN A 303 -20.38 -19.04 -5.54
N GLU A 304 -19.37 -18.29 -5.10
CA GLU A 304 -18.33 -17.67 -5.93
C GLU A 304 -17.18 -18.62 -6.34
N ASN A 305 -17.39 -19.95 -6.28
CA ASN A 305 -16.46 -20.96 -6.82
C ASN A 305 -17.17 -21.93 -7.76
#